data_AF-A0AAP0WSE6-F1
#
_entry.id   AF-A0AAP0WSE6-F1
#
_cell.length_a   1.000
_cell.length_b   1.000
_cell.length_c   1.000
_cell.angle_alpha   90.00
_cell.angle_beta   90.00
_cell.angle_gamma   90.00
#
_symmetry.space_group_name_H-M   'P 1'
#
loop_
_entity.id
_entity.type
_entity.pdbx_description
1 polymer ?
#
loop_
_entity_poly.entity_id
_entity_poly.type
_entity_poly.pdbx_seq_one_letter_code
_entity_poly.pdbx_strand_id
1 'polypeptide(L)'
;MVQWTSDLKIRWTSNLSSSSFFDIISPRLFQIDCLRFELGMTLFLYGAILRERALEVLPADLVQSATLFRKAAGVYHYLAHEVLPSLQPALAAEKPPESIPSVSTVMSLICLAEAQAVTIKKAEEKGNTGGLLAKLHYGVTQLLDEATSVLYSATGGCKDISLRFVDFISSCKALYELRSQKYLAEGLKIAGQVGIAVGVLQQALINAKKKMPGEESWRLVFRQEIDSVSDMLRKFEHENEFVWHEKIASGDELPLPEGKKIVSFIPYHPQRWERELFIYKGSVINYTHLQPYRLGRVVSAVISEENAVGSSYSGTDVFKLTYLEGNSWLWDVGGLRILVDPILVGNLDFGIPWLYDAAKKFLKSFRLSDLPEVDCLLITQSLDDHCHLKTLKPLSEMFPKLRVIATPNAKELLDPLFSNVTYLEPGQSSEIEARNGFTVRIRATAGPVLGPPWQRPENGYLVFSPLGQLTLYYEPHCVYNKNFLEKERADIVITPVIKQLLPSFTLVSGQEDAVQLAKLLHARFIVPMKNGDLDSKGLLASIIQAEGTIESFKELLSKELQDAQILEPTPGVPLEISGPLNLP
;
A
#
# COMPACT_ATOMS: atom_id res chain seq x y z
N MET A 1 -24.75 26.38 -16.22
CA MET A 1 -24.19 25.08 -16.64
C MET A 1 -25.26 24.04 -17.00
N VAL A 2 -26.57 24.33 -16.91
CA VAL A 2 -27.65 23.41 -17.33
C VAL A 2 -27.67 23.17 -18.85
N GLN A 3 -27.08 24.08 -19.63
CA GLN A 3 -27.07 24.05 -21.10
C GLN A 3 -25.97 23.17 -21.72
N TRP A 4 -24.95 22.73 -20.95
CA TRP A 4 -23.79 22.00 -21.51
C TRP A 4 -23.95 20.49 -21.47
N THR A 5 -24.90 19.97 -20.69
CA THR A 5 -25.16 18.52 -20.55
C THR A 5 -26.45 18.07 -21.21
N SER A 6 -27.25 18.99 -21.76
CA SER A 6 -28.57 18.69 -22.35
C SER A 6 -28.52 17.90 -23.67
N ASP A 7 -27.38 17.91 -24.36
CA ASP A 7 -27.18 17.21 -25.64
C ASP A 7 -26.36 15.92 -25.51
N LEU A 8 -25.97 15.52 -24.30
CA LEU A 8 -25.21 14.29 -24.08
C LEU A 8 -26.07 13.07 -24.44
N LYS A 9 -25.48 12.11 -25.14
CA LYS A 9 -26.09 10.81 -25.48
C LYS A 9 -25.20 9.69 -24.96
N ILE A 10 -25.31 9.40 -23.68
CA ILE A 10 -24.47 8.43 -22.97
C ILE A 10 -25.12 7.05 -23.05
N ARG A 11 -24.42 6.09 -23.67
CA ARG A 11 -24.91 4.73 -23.91
C ARG A 11 -23.90 3.69 -23.47
N TRP A 12 -24.36 2.73 -22.68
CA TRP A 12 -23.56 1.59 -22.21
C TRP A 12 -24.26 0.27 -22.48
N THR A 13 -23.47 -0.77 -22.75
CA THR A 13 -23.92 -2.16 -22.72
C THR A 13 -23.80 -2.71 -21.30
N SER A 14 -24.49 -3.82 -21.03
CA SER A 14 -24.41 -4.56 -19.77
C SER A 14 -23.79 -5.93 -20.01
N ASN A 15 -22.82 -6.30 -19.17
CA ASN A 15 -22.22 -7.64 -19.17
C ASN A 15 -22.94 -8.58 -18.20
N LEU A 16 -23.73 -8.02 -17.29
CA LEU A 16 -24.49 -8.78 -16.30
C LEU A 16 -25.91 -9.09 -16.75
N SER A 17 -26.38 -8.50 -17.84
CA SER A 17 -27.69 -8.77 -18.41
C SER A 17 -27.69 -10.06 -19.24
N SER A 18 -28.80 -10.80 -19.22
CA SER A 18 -29.01 -11.90 -20.14
C SER A 18 -29.01 -11.41 -21.60
N SER A 19 -28.21 -12.03 -22.47
CA SER A 19 -28.45 -11.96 -23.91
C SER A 19 -29.69 -12.79 -24.21
N SER A 20 -30.58 -12.27 -25.06
CA SER A 20 -31.72 -13.05 -25.57
C SER A 20 -31.19 -14.33 -26.23
N PHE A 21 -31.90 -15.45 -26.05
CA PHE A 21 -31.57 -16.81 -26.54
C PHE A 21 -31.34 -16.94 -28.07
N PHE A 22 -31.47 -15.86 -28.83
CA PHE A 22 -31.09 -15.77 -30.24
C PHE A 22 -29.95 -14.76 -30.38
N ASP A 23 -28.72 -15.24 -30.51
CA ASP A 23 -27.46 -14.48 -30.70
C ASP A 23 -27.40 -13.65 -32.02
N ILE A 24 -28.54 -13.19 -32.52
CA ILE A 24 -28.69 -12.39 -33.75
C ILE A 24 -28.95 -10.91 -33.40
N ILE A 25 -29.19 -10.56 -32.14
CA ILE A 25 -29.53 -9.19 -31.73
C ILE A 25 -28.34 -8.52 -31.01
N SER A 26 -27.95 -7.34 -31.51
CA SER A 26 -26.97 -6.43 -30.91
C SER A 26 -27.12 -6.32 -29.38
N PRO A 27 -26.02 -6.20 -28.60
CA PRO A 27 -26.11 -6.08 -27.15
C PRO A 27 -27.06 -4.95 -26.74
N ARG A 28 -27.88 -5.21 -25.71
CA ARG A 28 -28.86 -4.24 -25.20
C ARG A 28 -28.12 -2.99 -24.73
N LEU A 29 -28.44 -1.86 -25.33
CA LEU A 29 -27.87 -0.55 -25.00
C LEU A 29 -28.80 0.16 -24.02
N PHE A 30 -28.23 0.64 -22.92
CA PHE A 30 -28.90 1.48 -21.93
C PHE A 30 -28.45 2.92 -22.14
N GLN A 31 -29.39 3.81 -22.46
CA GLN A 31 -29.12 5.24 -22.59
C GLN A 31 -29.60 5.99 -21.36
N ILE A 32 -28.67 6.62 -20.65
CA ILE A 32 -28.98 7.47 -19.49
C ILE A 32 -28.05 8.67 -19.55
N ASP A 33 -28.59 9.81 -19.96
CA ASP A 33 -27.83 11.01 -20.32
C ASP A 33 -27.45 11.82 -19.08
N CYS A 34 -26.64 11.20 -18.20
CA CYS A 34 -26.24 11.74 -16.92
C CYS A 34 -24.75 11.45 -16.66
N LEU A 35 -23.96 12.49 -16.36
CA LEU A 35 -22.53 12.33 -16.05
C LEU A 35 -22.25 11.44 -14.84
N ARG A 36 -23.19 11.36 -13.88
CA ARG A 36 -23.08 10.44 -12.75
C ARG A 36 -23.31 8.98 -13.16
N PHE A 37 -24.15 8.75 -14.17
CA PHE A 37 -24.32 7.42 -14.75
C PHE A 37 -23.05 7.00 -15.50
N GLU A 38 -22.48 7.90 -16.31
CA GLU A 38 -21.18 7.68 -16.98
C GLU A 38 -20.08 7.33 -15.96
N LEU A 39 -19.97 8.12 -14.89
CA LEU A 39 -19.02 7.86 -13.81
C LEU A 39 -19.27 6.50 -13.15
N GLY A 40 -20.53 6.16 -12.88
CA GLY A 40 -20.89 4.88 -12.28
C GLY A 40 -20.49 3.68 -13.14
N MET A 41 -20.80 3.73 -14.43
CA MET A 41 -20.42 2.68 -15.39
C MET A 41 -18.90 2.59 -15.57
N THR A 42 -18.20 3.74 -15.63
CA THR A 42 -16.74 3.79 -15.75
C THR A 42 -16.05 3.19 -14.52
N LEU A 43 -16.52 3.52 -13.31
CA LEU A 43 -15.97 2.93 -12.08
C LEU A 43 -16.27 1.43 -11.98
N PHE A 44 -17.44 0.98 -12.44
CA PHE A 44 -17.76 -0.44 -12.51
C PHE A 44 -16.79 -1.19 -13.44
N LEU A 45 -16.51 -0.63 -14.62
CA LEU A 45 -15.52 -1.15 -15.56
C LEU A 45 -14.11 -1.12 -14.97
N TYR A 46 -13.74 -0.05 -14.27
CA TYR A 46 -12.43 0.06 -13.63
C TYR A 46 -12.23 -1.03 -12.56
N GLY A 47 -13.24 -1.31 -11.75
CA GLY A 47 -13.24 -2.44 -10.82
C GLY A 47 -13.03 -3.78 -11.55
N ALA A 48 -13.66 -3.96 -12.72
CA ALA A 48 -13.51 -5.17 -13.53
C ALA A 48 -12.10 -5.32 -14.10
N ILE A 49 -11.51 -4.23 -14.60
CA ILE A 49 -10.12 -4.21 -15.09
C ILE A 49 -9.13 -4.58 -13.98
N LEU A 50 -9.32 -4.05 -12.77
CA LEU A 50 -8.49 -4.42 -11.62
C LEU A 50 -8.62 -5.92 -11.28
N ARG A 51 -9.84 -6.46 -11.36
CA ARG A 51 -10.11 -7.89 -11.15
C ARG A 51 -9.44 -8.76 -12.21
N GLU A 52 -9.54 -8.40 -13.50
CA GLU A 52 -8.85 -9.13 -14.58
C GLU A 52 -7.33 -9.05 -14.43
N ARG A 53 -6.79 -7.88 -14.08
CA ARG A 53 -5.36 -7.74 -13.80
C ARG A 53 -4.91 -8.60 -12.63
N ALA A 54 -5.76 -8.77 -11.61
CA ALA A 54 -5.48 -9.66 -10.50
C ALA A 54 -5.36 -11.12 -10.96
N LEU A 55 -6.19 -11.56 -11.92
CA LEU A 55 -6.13 -12.90 -12.51
C LEU A 55 -4.88 -13.09 -13.37
N GLU A 56 -4.48 -12.10 -14.17
CA GLU A 56 -3.26 -12.15 -14.98
C GLU A 56 -2.00 -12.31 -14.10
N VAL A 57 -1.97 -11.63 -12.96
CA VAL A 57 -0.83 -11.64 -12.03
C VAL A 57 -0.81 -12.89 -11.15
N LEU A 58 -1.97 -13.54 -10.93
CA LEU A 58 -2.14 -14.66 -10.00
C LEU A 58 -1.09 -15.78 -10.12
N PRO A 59 -0.67 -16.23 -11.33
CA PRO A 59 0.34 -17.29 -11.45
C PRO A 59 1.75 -16.85 -11.02
N ALA A 60 2.05 -15.56 -11.09
CA ALA A 60 3.38 -15.01 -10.85
C ALA A 60 3.54 -14.41 -9.45
N ASP A 61 2.51 -13.71 -8.94
CA ASP A 61 2.56 -13.02 -7.65
C ASP A 61 1.21 -13.06 -6.94
N LEU A 62 1.09 -13.97 -5.98
CA LEU A 62 -0.12 -14.12 -5.16
C LEU A 62 -0.40 -12.90 -4.27
N VAL A 63 0.64 -12.17 -3.83
CA VAL A 63 0.47 -11.01 -2.94
C VAL A 63 -0.07 -9.83 -3.73
N GLN A 64 0.51 -9.56 -4.89
CA GLN A 64 0.03 -8.51 -5.79
C GLN A 64 -1.37 -8.85 -6.32
N SER A 65 -1.63 -10.11 -6.69
CA SER A 65 -2.95 -10.56 -7.11
C SER A 65 -4.02 -10.33 -6.03
N ALA A 66 -3.78 -10.78 -4.79
CA ALA A 66 -4.68 -10.53 -3.66
C ALA A 66 -4.91 -9.03 -3.42
N THR A 67 -3.87 -8.21 -3.58
CA THR A 67 -3.95 -6.75 -3.41
C THR A 67 -4.82 -6.10 -4.48
N LEU A 68 -4.72 -6.54 -5.74
CA LEU A 68 -5.54 -6.03 -6.84
C LEU A 68 -7.03 -6.39 -6.65
N PHE A 69 -7.34 -7.61 -6.22
CA PHE A 69 -8.70 -7.99 -5.85
C PHE A 69 -9.25 -7.11 -4.72
N ARG A 70 -8.45 -6.81 -3.68
CA ARG A 70 -8.88 -5.90 -2.59
C ARG A 70 -9.09 -4.47 -3.06
N LYS A 71 -8.32 -3.98 -4.04
CA LYS A 71 -8.53 -2.68 -4.69
C LYS A 71 -9.82 -2.66 -5.50
N ALA A 72 -10.06 -3.70 -6.31
CA ALA A 72 -11.32 -3.87 -7.04
C ALA A 72 -12.53 -3.86 -6.09
N ALA A 73 -12.45 -4.60 -4.98
CA ALA A 73 -13.48 -4.60 -3.95
C ALA A 73 -13.77 -3.19 -3.40
N GLY A 74 -12.74 -2.36 -3.24
CA GLY A 74 -12.86 -0.99 -2.75
C GLY A 74 -13.53 -0.05 -3.73
N VAL A 75 -13.23 -0.19 -5.03
CA VAL A 75 -13.90 0.56 -6.10
C VAL A 75 -15.40 0.24 -6.10
N TYR A 76 -15.76 -1.05 -6.06
CA TYR A 76 -17.15 -1.48 -6.01
C TYR A 76 -17.86 -1.04 -4.72
N HIS A 77 -17.16 -1.06 -3.59
CA HIS A 77 -17.69 -0.56 -2.32
C HIS A 77 -18.01 0.94 -2.41
N TYR A 78 -17.07 1.75 -2.91
CA TYR A 78 -17.28 3.19 -3.11
C TYR A 78 -18.44 3.46 -4.09
N LEU A 79 -18.48 2.73 -5.20
CA LEU A 79 -19.55 2.83 -6.19
C LEU A 79 -20.94 2.57 -5.57
N ALA A 80 -21.06 1.53 -4.74
CA ALA A 80 -22.31 1.15 -4.08
C ALA A 80 -22.83 2.19 -3.07
N HIS A 81 -21.93 2.87 -2.34
CA HIS A 81 -22.31 3.71 -1.20
C HIS A 81 -22.31 5.21 -1.52
N GLU A 82 -21.43 5.68 -2.41
CA GLU A 82 -21.23 7.11 -2.65
C GLU A 82 -21.80 7.57 -4.00
N VAL A 83 -21.69 6.74 -5.04
CA VAL A 83 -22.02 7.16 -6.41
C VAL A 83 -23.45 6.76 -6.80
N LEU A 84 -23.75 5.46 -6.79
CA LEU A 84 -25.01 4.92 -7.31
C LEU A 84 -26.27 5.33 -6.52
N PRO A 85 -26.25 5.50 -5.17
CA PRO A 85 -27.44 5.95 -4.44
C PRO A 85 -27.93 7.33 -4.90
N SER A 86 -27.02 8.20 -5.35
CA SER A 86 -27.36 9.53 -5.87
C SER A 86 -28.08 9.50 -7.23
N LEU A 87 -28.06 8.37 -7.93
CA LEU A 87 -28.75 8.17 -9.21
C LEU A 87 -30.20 7.71 -9.07
N GLN A 88 -30.60 7.15 -7.92
CA GLN A 88 -31.94 6.57 -7.74
C GLN A 88 -33.12 7.50 -8.09
N PRO A 89 -33.09 8.82 -7.80
CA PRO A 89 -34.20 9.71 -8.14
C PRO A 89 -34.32 10.04 -9.64
N ALA A 90 -33.31 9.73 -10.46
CA ALA A 90 -33.16 10.20 -11.84
C ALA A 90 -33.23 9.09 -12.91
N LEU A 91 -33.49 7.84 -12.51
CA LEU A 91 -33.42 6.68 -13.42
C LEU A 91 -34.80 6.30 -13.99
N ALA A 92 -34.83 6.05 -15.30
CA ALA A 92 -35.98 5.51 -16.04
C ALA A 92 -36.32 4.07 -15.60
N ALA A 93 -37.44 3.54 -16.12
CA ALA A 93 -37.94 2.19 -15.80
C ALA A 93 -36.98 1.05 -16.18
N GLU A 94 -36.07 1.25 -17.14
CA GLU A 94 -35.06 0.27 -17.56
C GLU A 94 -33.64 0.78 -17.23
N LYS A 95 -32.84 -0.06 -16.53
CA LYS A 95 -31.48 0.27 -16.11
C LYS A 95 -30.57 -0.97 -16.13
N PRO A 96 -29.26 -0.80 -16.40
CA PRO A 96 -28.33 -1.92 -16.37
C PRO A 96 -28.08 -2.38 -14.93
N PRO A 97 -27.88 -3.68 -14.66
CA PRO A 97 -27.53 -4.19 -13.33
C PRO A 97 -26.36 -3.47 -12.67
N GLU A 98 -25.36 -3.07 -13.45
CA GLU A 98 -24.15 -2.34 -13.01
C GLU A 98 -24.48 -0.99 -12.35
N SER A 99 -25.63 -0.40 -12.67
CA SER A 99 -26.11 0.85 -12.06
C SER A 99 -26.85 0.66 -10.74
N ILE A 100 -26.98 -0.57 -10.25
CA ILE A 100 -27.70 -0.91 -9.02
C ILE A 100 -26.69 -1.04 -7.86
N PRO A 101 -26.88 -0.30 -6.74
CA PRO A 101 -25.97 -0.36 -5.59
C PRO A 101 -25.72 -1.78 -5.07
N SER A 102 -26.76 -2.61 -4.97
CA SER A 102 -26.63 -3.99 -4.49
C SER A 102 -25.74 -4.84 -5.37
N VAL A 103 -25.76 -4.66 -6.70
CA VAL A 103 -24.89 -5.37 -7.63
C VAL A 103 -23.43 -4.99 -7.42
N SER A 104 -23.15 -3.71 -7.15
CA SER A 104 -21.80 -3.26 -6.77
C SER A 104 -21.37 -3.86 -5.42
N THR A 105 -22.26 -3.94 -4.43
CA THR A 105 -21.96 -4.66 -3.17
C THR A 105 -21.63 -6.14 -3.42
N VAL A 106 -22.39 -6.82 -4.28
CA VAL A 106 -22.13 -8.21 -4.69
C VAL A 106 -20.76 -8.36 -5.33
N MET A 107 -20.40 -7.48 -6.27
CA MET A 107 -19.08 -7.50 -6.90
C MET A 107 -17.95 -7.24 -5.90
N SER A 108 -18.16 -6.35 -4.92
CA SER A 108 -17.20 -6.11 -3.85
C SER A 108 -16.94 -7.38 -3.03
N LEU A 109 -18.01 -8.09 -2.64
CA LEU A 109 -17.93 -9.35 -1.89
C LEU A 109 -17.27 -10.48 -2.70
N ILE A 110 -17.54 -10.58 -4.00
CA ILE A 110 -16.87 -11.53 -4.90
C ILE A 110 -15.37 -11.25 -4.96
N CYS A 111 -14.97 -9.99 -5.14
CA CYS A 111 -13.56 -9.62 -5.17
C CYS A 111 -12.86 -9.93 -3.84
N LEU A 112 -13.54 -9.77 -2.69
CA LEU A 112 -13.01 -10.18 -1.39
C LEU A 112 -12.91 -11.71 -1.27
N ALA A 113 -13.90 -12.45 -1.76
CA ALA A 113 -13.85 -13.91 -1.79
C ALA A 113 -12.64 -14.41 -2.61
N GLU A 114 -12.35 -13.77 -3.75
CA GLU A 114 -11.19 -14.07 -4.59
C GLU A 114 -9.87 -13.66 -3.93
N ALA A 115 -9.80 -12.48 -3.29
CA ALA A 115 -8.63 -12.07 -2.52
C ALA A 115 -8.31 -13.07 -1.39
N GLN A 116 -9.35 -13.55 -0.70
CA GLN A 116 -9.20 -14.56 0.35
C GLN A 116 -8.75 -15.91 -0.24
N ALA A 117 -9.33 -16.35 -1.35
CA ALA A 117 -8.90 -17.55 -2.06
C ALA A 117 -7.42 -17.53 -2.46
N VAL A 118 -6.92 -16.41 -2.99
CA VAL A 118 -5.50 -16.23 -3.33
C VAL A 118 -4.63 -16.26 -2.07
N THR A 119 -5.08 -15.64 -0.99
CA THR A 119 -4.39 -15.67 0.30
C THR A 119 -4.31 -17.09 0.86
N ILE A 120 -5.36 -17.89 0.69
CA ILE A 120 -5.38 -19.30 1.07
C ILE A 120 -4.38 -20.11 0.26
N LYS A 121 -4.34 -19.92 -1.07
CA LYS A 121 -3.35 -20.57 -1.93
C LYS A 121 -1.92 -20.30 -1.46
N LYS A 122 -1.64 -19.07 -1.02
CA LYS A 122 -0.34 -18.74 -0.41
C LYS A 122 -0.12 -19.44 0.94
N ALA A 123 -1.16 -19.59 1.74
CA ALA A 123 -1.10 -20.30 3.02
C ALA A 123 -0.84 -21.81 2.83
N GLU A 124 -1.40 -22.40 1.78
CA GLU A 124 -1.17 -23.80 1.38
C GLU A 124 0.30 -24.02 0.98
N GLU A 125 0.90 -23.12 0.18
CA GLU A 125 2.33 -23.18 -0.18
C GLU A 125 3.29 -23.13 1.02
N LYS A 126 2.87 -22.50 2.13
CA LYS A 126 3.67 -22.34 3.35
C LYS A 126 3.51 -23.48 4.35
N GLY A 127 2.73 -24.51 4.03
CA GLY A 127 2.51 -25.67 4.91
C GLY A 127 1.72 -25.36 6.18
N ASN A 128 0.73 -24.47 6.11
CA ASN A 128 -0.15 -24.18 7.25
C ASN A 128 -1.01 -25.40 7.65
N THR A 129 -1.50 -25.40 8.89
CA THR A 129 -2.28 -26.51 9.45
C THR A 129 -3.68 -26.59 8.82
N GLY A 130 -4.17 -27.82 8.61
CA GLY A 130 -5.50 -28.08 8.04
C GLY A 130 -6.64 -27.36 8.77
N GLY A 131 -6.56 -27.24 10.10
CA GLY A 131 -7.57 -26.52 10.89
C GLY A 131 -7.70 -25.03 10.53
N LEU A 132 -6.59 -24.33 10.24
CA LEU A 132 -6.67 -22.93 9.78
C LEU A 132 -7.20 -22.85 8.35
N LEU A 133 -6.70 -23.71 7.46
CA LEU A 133 -7.13 -23.74 6.05
C LEU A 133 -8.63 -24.01 5.91
N ALA A 134 -9.18 -24.91 6.73
CA ALA A 134 -10.62 -25.16 6.81
C ALA A 134 -11.39 -23.86 7.09
N LYS A 135 -11.00 -23.13 8.14
CA LYS A 135 -11.68 -21.88 8.54
C LYS A 135 -11.56 -20.78 7.49
N LEU A 136 -10.42 -20.70 6.81
CA LEU A 136 -10.22 -19.71 5.76
C LEU A 136 -11.05 -20.04 4.52
N HIS A 137 -11.09 -21.30 4.07
CA HIS A 137 -11.94 -21.72 2.95
C HIS A 137 -13.42 -21.46 3.27
N TYR A 138 -13.89 -21.75 4.48
CA TYR A 138 -15.27 -21.43 4.88
C TYR A 138 -15.55 -19.93 4.98
N GLY A 139 -14.53 -19.10 5.29
CA GLY A 139 -14.67 -17.65 5.21
C GLY A 139 -14.95 -17.14 3.79
N VAL A 140 -14.48 -17.84 2.75
CA VAL A 140 -14.86 -17.57 1.35
C VAL A 140 -16.34 -17.89 1.13
N THR A 141 -16.81 -19.04 1.63
CA THR A 141 -18.23 -19.42 1.61
C THR A 141 -19.12 -18.36 2.25
N GLN A 142 -18.72 -17.80 3.41
CA GLN A 142 -19.46 -16.73 4.08
C GLN A 142 -19.53 -15.43 3.28
N LEU A 143 -18.45 -15.03 2.60
CA LEU A 143 -18.45 -13.86 1.71
C LEU A 143 -19.41 -14.04 0.53
N LEU A 144 -19.40 -15.23 -0.08
CA LEU A 144 -20.29 -15.56 -1.20
C LEU A 144 -21.75 -15.75 -0.76
N ASP A 145 -21.99 -16.16 0.49
CA ASP A 145 -23.33 -16.19 1.08
C ASP A 145 -23.90 -14.80 1.31
N GLU A 146 -23.09 -13.87 1.81
CA GLU A 146 -23.48 -12.47 1.90
C GLU A 146 -23.79 -11.89 0.52
N ALA A 147 -22.97 -12.21 -0.50
CA ALA A 147 -23.21 -11.79 -1.87
C ALA A 147 -24.54 -12.33 -2.38
N THR A 148 -24.82 -13.61 -2.14
CA THR A 148 -26.08 -14.27 -2.50
C THR A 148 -27.29 -13.63 -1.81
N SER A 149 -27.18 -13.35 -0.51
CA SER A 149 -28.22 -12.69 0.27
C SER A 149 -28.53 -11.28 -0.23
N VAL A 150 -27.49 -10.49 -0.53
CA VAL A 150 -27.63 -9.14 -1.12
C VAL A 150 -28.27 -9.21 -2.51
N LEU A 151 -27.91 -10.20 -3.32
CA LEU A 151 -28.44 -10.38 -4.67
C LEU A 151 -29.95 -10.69 -4.65
N TYR A 152 -30.41 -11.58 -3.77
CA TYR A 152 -31.82 -11.97 -3.69
C TYR A 152 -32.70 -10.98 -2.91
N SER A 153 -32.14 -10.21 -1.98
CA SER A 153 -32.87 -9.16 -1.25
C SER A 153 -33.13 -7.91 -2.09
N ALA A 154 -32.41 -7.73 -3.21
CA ALA A 154 -32.61 -6.63 -4.13
C ALA A 154 -33.92 -6.79 -4.93
N THR A 155 -35.02 -6.29 -4.37
CA THR A 155 -36.37 -6.38 -4.95
C THR A 155 -36.46 -5.71 -6.33
N GLY A 156 -36.92 -6.48 -7.34
CA GLY A 156 -37.38 -5.98 -8.65
C GLY A 156 -36.32 -5.44 -9.63
N GLY A 157 -35.19 -4.90 -9.15
CA GLY A 157 -34.13 -4.32 -9.97
C GLY A 157 -33.19 -5.35 -10.62
N CYS A 158 -33.10 -6.56 -10.05
CA CYS A 158 -32.17 -7.61 -10.48
C CYS A 158 -32.80 -8.65 -11.43
N LYS A 159 -33.99 -8.40 -11.99
CA LYS A 159 -34.72 -9.36 -12.83
C LYS A 159 -33.96 -9.80 -14.09
N ASP A 160 -33.06 -8.94 -14.57
CA ASP A 160 -32.32 -9.17 -15.81
C ASP A 160 -30.91 -9.75 -15.58
N ILE A 161 -30.56 -10.14 -14.35
CA ILE A 161 -29.22 -10.68 -14.06
C ILE A 161 -29.03 -12.05 -14.71
N SER A 162 -27.88 -12.24 -15.35
CA SER A 162 -27.48 -13.47 -16.02
C SER A 162 -27.49 -14.66 -15.08
N LEU A 163 -28.17 -15.74 -15.49
CA LEU A 163 -28.16 -17.02 -14.77
C LEU A 163 -26.74 -17.57 -14.63
N ARG A 164 -25.84 -17.30 -15.60
CA ARG A 164 -24.43 -17.68 -15.53
C ARG A 164 -23.71 -17.00 -14.37
N PHE A 165 -24.05 -15.75 -14.06
CA PHE A 165 -23.48 -15.02 -12.92
C PHE A 165 -23.98 -15.58 -11.58
N VAL A 166 -25.27 -15.91 -11.50
CA VAL A 166 -25.84 -16.56 -10.31
C VAL A 166 -25.23 -17.94 -10.08
N ASP A 167 -25.08 -18.72 -11.15
CA ASP A 167 -24.44 -20.05 -11.13
C ASP A 167 -22.97 -19.98 -10.71
N PHE A 168 -22.24 -18.94 -11.15
CA PHE A 168 -20.86 -18.70 -10.72
C PHE A 168 -20.76 -18.55 -9.19
N ILE A 169 -21.58 -17.68 -8.59
CA ILE A 169 -21.55 -17.43 -7.14
C ILE A 169 -21.88 -18.71 -6.35
N SER A 170 -22.95 -19.41 -6.76
CA SER A 170 -23.41 -20.62 -6.08
C SER A 170 -22.41 -21.78 -6.21
N SER A 171 -21.80 -21.93 -7.38
CA SER A 171 -20.79 -22.96 -7.66
C SER A 171 -19.49 -22.66 -6.92
N CYS A 172 -18.98 -21.43 -6.98
CA CYS A 172 -17.81 -21.03 -6.20
C CYS A 172 -18.03 -21.26 -4.70
N LYS A 173 -19.20 -20.88 -4.16
CA LYS A 173 -19.53 -21.13 -2.75
C LYS A 173 -19.41 -22.61 -2.41
N ALA A 174 -20.02 -23.48 -3.23
CA ALA A 174 -20.00 -24.92 -3.03
C ALA A 174 -18.59 -25.53 -3.15
N LEU A 175 -17.73 -24.99 -4.02
CA LEU A 175 -16.34 -25.44 -4.15
C LEU A 175 -15.53 -25.16 -2.89
N TYR A 176 -15.62 -23.93 -2.37
CA TYR A 176 -14.90 -23.53 -1.16
C TYR A 176 -15.49 -24.19 0.10
N GLU A 177 -16.78 -24.49 0.11
CA GLU A 177 -17.40 -25.32 1.15
C GLU A 177 -16.81 -26.75 1.14
N LEU A 178 -16.68 -27.38 -0.03
CA LEU A 178 -16.02 -28.70 -0.18
C LEU A 178 -14.56 -28.67 0.29
N ARG A 179 -13.79 -27.66 -0.12
CA ARG A 179 -12.39 -27.49 0.32
C ARG A 179 -12.27 -27.27 1.82
N SER A 180 -13.17 -26.49 2.41
CA SER A 180 -13.23 -26.34 3.86
C SER A 180 -13.43 -27.68 4.56
N GLN A 181 -14.39 -28.49 4.12
CA GLN A 181 -14.68 -29.79 4.73
C GLN A 181 -13.51 -30.77 4.58
N LYS A 182 -12.81 -30.75 3.44
CA LYS A 182 -11.60 -31.55 3.21
C LYS A 182 -10.54 -31.29 4.28
N TYR A 183 -10.19 -30.02 4.50
CA TYR A 183 -9.18 -29.66 5.50
C TYR A 183 -9.68 -29.84 6.95
N LEU A 184 -10.99 -29.69 7.19
CA LEU A 184 -11.58 -29.99 8.50
C LEU A 184 -11.44 -31.48 8.84
N ALA A 185 -11.77 -32.35 7.88
CA ALA A 185 -11.63 -33.79 8.05
C ALA A 185 -10.16 -34.20 8.28
N GLU A 186 -9.21 -33.59 7.58
CA GLU A 186 -7.78 -33.80 7.83
C GLU A 186 -7.40 -33.42 9.27
N GLY A 187 -7.86 -32.26 9.76
CA GLY A 187 -7.63 -31.84 11.14
C GLY A 187 -8.24 -32.79 12.18
N LEU A 188 -9.47 -33.26 11.93
CA LEU A 188 -10.16 -34.22 12.79
C LEU A 188 -9.45 -35.58 12.84
N LYS A 189 -8.94 -36.05 11.69
CA LYS A 189 -8.14 -37.27 11.64
C LYS A 189 -6.86 -37.13 12.47
N ILE A 190 -6.14 -36.01 12.35
CA ILE A 190 -4.93 -35.75 13.15
C ILE A 190 -5.26 -35.74 14.65
N ALA A 191 -6.45 -35.25 15.02
CA ALA A 191 -6.96 -35.27 16.38
C ALA A 191 -7.48 -36.65 16.85
N GLY A 192 -7.37 -37.70 16.03
CA GLY A 192 -7.83 -39.05 16.35
C GLY A 192 -9.35 -39.20 16.38
N GLN A 193 -10.09 -38.39 15.60
CA GLN A 193 -11.55 -38.45 15.47
C GLN A 193 -11.92 -38.92 14.05
N VAL A 194 -11.52 -40.14 13.70
CA VAL A 194 -11.58 -40.65 12.33
C VAL A 194 -13.03 -40.90 11.88
N GLY A 195 -13.90 -41.38 12.77
CA GLY A 195 -15.33 -41.60 12.47
C GLY A 195 -16.06 -40.29 12.13
N ILE A 196 -15.70 -39.18 12.79
CA ILE A 196 -16.23 -37.85 12.48
C ILE A 196 -15.66 -37.33 11.16
N ALA A 197 -14.35 -37.51 10.93
CA ALA A 197 -13.71 -37.12 9.67
C ALA A 197 -14.35 -37.80 8.45
N VAL A 198 -14.63 -39.12 8.53
CA VAL A 198 -15.36 -39.87 7.49
C VAL A 198 -16.75 -39.29 7.25
N GLY A 199 -17.52 -39.04 8.32
CA GLY A 199 -18.86 -38.46 8.22
C GLY A 199 -18.88 -37.08 7.55
N VAL A 200 -17.90 -36.23 7.89
CA VAL A 200 -17.70 -34.91 7.26
C VAL A 200 -17.48 -35.04 5.75
N LEU A 201 -16.57 -35.93 5.34
CA LEU A 201 -16.25 -36.11 3.92
C LEU A 201 -17.42 -36.69 3.12
N GLN A 202 -18.16 -37.66 3.68
CA GLN A 202 -19.36 -38.21 3.05
C GLN A 202 -20.42 -37.12 2.81
N GLN A 203 -20.71 -36.32 3.83
CA GLN A 203 -21.69 -35.24 3.71
C GLN A 203 -21.23 -34.16 2.72
N ALA A 204 -19.94 -33.81 2.71
CA ALA A 204 -19.36 -32.85 1.78
C ALA A 204 -19.51 -33.30 0.31
N LEU A 205 -19.23 -34.57 0.02
CA LEU A 205 -19.37 -35.13 -1.34
C LEU A 205 -20.83 -35.17 -1.81
N ILE A 206 -21.77 -35.52 -0.93
CA ILE A 206 -23.20 -35.49 -1.25
C ILE A 206 -23.63 -34.06 -1.61
N ASN A 207 -23.20 -33.08 -0.82
CA ASN A 207 -23.56 -31.68 -1.04
C ASN A 207 -22.92 -31.12 -2.31
N ALA A 208 -21.65 -31.43 -2.58
CA ALA A 208 -20.94 -30.99 -3.78
C ALA A 208 -21.57 -31.55 -5.07
N LYS A 209 -21.92 -32.85 -5.09
CA LYS A 209 -22.56 -33.49 -6.25
C LYS A 209 -23.95 -32.90 -6.58
N LYS A 210 -24.67 -32.40 -5.58
CA LYS A 210 -25.98 -31.73 -5.78
C LYS A 210 -25.85 -30.33 -6.37
N LYS A 211 -24.70 -29.68 -6.24
CA LYS A 211 -24.46 -28.27 -6.63
C LYS A 211 -23.47 -28.16 -7.80
N MET A 212 -23.53 -29.10 -8.74
CA MET A 212 -22.61 -29.09 -9.89
C MET A 212 -22.88 -27.89 -10.81
N PRO A 213 -21.83 -27.16 -11.27
CA PRO A 213 -21.98 -26.01 -12.14
C PRO A 213 -22.57 -26.36 -13.52
N GLY A 214 -23.26 -25.39 -14.12
CA GLY A 214 -23.76 -25.47 -15.49
C GLY A 214 -22.67 -25.35 -16.56
N GLU A 215 -21.55 -24.68 -16.29
CA GLU A 215 -20.46 -24.48 -17.25
C GLU A 215 -19.42 -25.61 -17.20
N GLU A 216 -19.06 -26.20 -18.36
CA GLU A 216 -18.15 -27.36 -18.40
C GLU A 216 -16.74 -27.05 -17.85
N SER A 217 -16.23 -25.85 -18.11
CA SER A 217 -14.93 -25.39 -17.60
C SER A 217 -14.89 -25.43 -16.06
N TRP A 218 -15.98 -25.03 -15.41
CA TRP A 218 -16.11 -25.04 -13.94
C TRP A 218 -16.36 -26.45 -13.43
N ARG A 219 -17.12 -27.29 -14.15
CA ARG A 219 -17.34 -28.70 -13.80
C ARG A 219 -16.04 -29.47 -13.73
N LEU A 220 -15.09 -29.20 -14.63
CA LEU A 220 -13.79 -29.86 -14.62
C LEU A 220 -13.03 -29.61 -13.31
N VAL A 221 -12.94 -28.35 -12.87
CA VAL A 221 -12.31 -27.98 -11.59
C VAL A 221 -13.05 -28.62 -10.41
N PHE A 222 -14.38 -28.65 -10.46
CA PHE A 222 -15.19 -29.30 -9.44
C PHE A 222 -14.95 -30.80 -9.35
N ARG A 223 -14.90 -31.50 -10.49
CA ARG A 223 -14.64 -32.94 -10.55
C ARG A 223 -13.27 -33.26 -9.97
N GLN A 224 -12.24 -32.49 -10.31
CA GLN A 224 -10.89 -32.68 -9.76
C GLN A 224 -10.88 -32.59 -8.22
N GLU A 225 -11.60 -31.63 -7.64
CA GLU A 225 -11.70 -31.52 -6.18
C GLU A 225 -12.54 -32.66 -5.58
N ILE A 226 -13.66 -33.03 -6.21
CA ILE A 226 -14.49 -34.18 -5.79
C ILE A 226 -13.69 -35.48 -5.81
N ASP A 227 -12.87 -35.72 -6.83
CA ASP A 227 -12.04 -36.90 -6.95
C ASP A 227 -10.98 -36.91 -5.83
N SER A 228 -10.33 -35.78 -5.59
CA SER A 228 -9.37 -35.62 -4.48
C SER A 228 -10.00 -35.92 -3.11
N VAL A 229 -11.22 -35.42 -2.87
CA VAL A 229 -11.95 -35.68 -1.62
C VAL A 229 -12.45 -37.13 -1.55
N SER A 230 -12.85 -37.73 -2.66
CA SER A 230 -13.28 -39.13 -2.73
C SER A 230 -12.12 -40.09 -2.42
N ASP A 231 -10.92 -39.81 -2.90
CA ASP A 231 -9.73 -40.60 -2.58
C ASP A 231 -9.30 -40.44 -1.12
N MET A 232 -9.45 -39.23 -0.54
CA MET A 232 -9.25 -39.02 0.89
C MET A 232 -10.25 -39.81 1.73
N LEU A 233 -11.53 -39.79 1.36
CA LEU A 233 -12.58 -40.55 2.02
C LEU A 233 -12.27 -42.05 2.02
N ARG A 234 -11.91 -42.62 0.86
CA ARG A 234 -11.55 -44.05 0.76
C ARG A 234 -10.42 -44.44 1.71
N LYS A 235 -9.40 -43.59 1.85
CA LYS A 235 -8.29 -43.82 2.80
C LYS A 235 -8.78 -43.81 4.24
N PHE A 236 -9.62 -42.83 4.59
CA PHE A 236 -10.11 -42.70 5.97
C PHE A 236 -11.08 -43.82 6.33
N GLU A 237 -11.94 -44.23 5.40
CA GLU A 237 -12.83 -45.39 5.57
C GLU A 237 -12.02 -46.68 5.76
N HIS A 238 -11.00 -46.93 4.93
CA HIS A 238 -10.14 -48.10 5.07
C HIS A 238 -9.37 -48.12 6.39
N GLU A 239 -8.78 -46.98 6.79
CA GLU A 239 -8.09 -46.88 8.08
C GLU A 239 -9.07 -47.05 9.26
N ASN A 240 -10.28 -46.49 9.17
CA ASN A 240 -11.28 -46.65 10.22
C ASN A 240 -11.77 -48.10 10.32
N GLU A 241 -11.93 -48.79 9.19
CA GLU A 241 -12.32 -50.20 9.16
C GLU A 241 -11.26 -51.12 9.77
N PHE A 242 -9.97 -50.81 9.58
CA PHE A 242 -8.87 -51.71 9.95
C PHE A 242 -8.17 -51.38 11.27
N VAL A 243 -8.18 -50.10 11.69
CA VAL A 243 -7.37 -49.62 12.83
C VAL A 243 -8.25 -49.07 13.96
N TRP A 244 -9.18 -48.16 13.65
CA TRP A 244 -9.83 -47.34 14.68
C TRP A 244 -11.20 -47.88 15.13
N HIS A 245 -11.98 -48.42 14.19
CA HIS A 245 -13.34 -48.93 14.39
C HIS A 245 -14.30 -47.91 15.04
N GLU A 246 -14.13 -46.61 14.75
CA GLU A 246 -15.00 -45.57 15.28
C GLU A 246 -16.37 -45.54 14.57
N LYS A 247 -17.43 -45.19 15.33
CA LYS A 247 -18.76 -44.92 14.77
C LYS A 247 -18.68 -43.70 13.83
N ILE A 248 -19.17 -43.86 12.61
CA ILE A 248 -19.26 -42.76 11.64
C ILE A 248 -20.37 -41.80 12.10
N ALA A 249 -20.01 -40.53 12.32
CA ALA A 249 -20.95 -39.48 12.70
C ALA A 249 -21.82 -39.07 11.50
N SER A 250 -23.07 -38.66 11.76
CA SER A 250 -23.99 -38.21 10.71
C SER A 250 -24.97 -37.14 11.20
N GLY A 251 -25.50 -36.33 10.27
CA GLY A 251 -26.48 -35.30 10.59
C GLY A 251 -25.96 -34.30 11.63
N ASP A 252 -26.70 -34.15 12.72
CA ASP A 252 -26.40 -33.20 13.81
C ASP A 252 -25.17 -33.58 14.65
N GLU A 253 -24.64 -34.81 14.49
CA GLU A 253 -23.39 -35.23 15.15
C GLU A 253 -22.15 -34.60 14.50
N LEU A 254 -22.28 -34.01 13.31
CA LEU A 254 -21.15 -33.40 12.58
C LEU A 254 -20.83 -32.00 13.10
N PRO A 255 -19.53 -31.63 13.17
CA PRO A 255 -19.13 -30.29 13.58
C PRO A 255 -19.64 -29.24 12.61
N LEU A 256 -20.13 -28.13 13.15
CA LEU A 256 -20.51 -26.97 12.35
C LEU A 256 -19.25 -26.31 11.79
N PRO A 257 -19.23 -25.92 10.50
CA PRO A 257 -18.07 -25.27 9.93
C PRO A 257 -17.95 -23.84 10.46
N GLU A 258 -16.75 -23.45 10.86
CA GLU A 258 -16.45 -22.10 11.34
C GLU A 258 -15.68 -21.32 10.27
N GLY A 259 -16.11 -20.10 9.96
CA GLY A 259 -15.45 -19.26 8.96
C GLY A 259 -14.63 -18.15 9.57
N LYS A 260 -13.47 -17.85 8.95
CA LYS A 260 -12.63 -16.70 9.29
C LYS A 260 -12.37 -15.86 8.05
N LYS A 261 -12.87 -14.62 8.05
CA LYS A 261 -12.56 -13.62 7.01
C LYS A 261 -11.33 -12.83 7.43
N ILE A 262 -10.32 -12.78 6.58
CA ILE A 262 -9.02 -12.12 6.88
C ILE A 262 -8.68 -10.98 5.93
N VAL A 263 -9.49 -10.81 4.88
CA VAL A 263 -9.30 -9.75 3.89
C VAL A 263 -10.32 -8.64 4.09
N SER A 264 -9.89 -7.41 3.82
CA SER A 264 -10.72 -6.22 3.75
C SER A 264 -10.50 -5.51 2.43
N PHE A 265 -11.48 -4.74 1.95
CA PHE A 265 -11.26 -3.93 0.75
C PHE A 265 -10.25 -2.81 1.06
N ILE A 266 -9.54 -2.35 0.03
CA ILE A 266 -8.69 -1.16 0.12
C ILE A 266 -9.54 0.04 -0.30
N PRO A 267 -9.76 1.06 0.55
CA PRO A 267 -10.61 2.19 0.20
C PRO A 267 -10.22 2.83 -1.14
N TYR A 268 -11.21 3.04 -2.01
CA TYR A 268 -11.03 3.82 -3.22
C TYR A 268 -11.18 5.30 -2.90
N HIS A 269 -10.16 6.09 -3.23
CA HIS A 269 -10.18 7.54 -3.08
C HIS A 269 -10.31 8.19 -4.45
N PRO A 270 -11.44 8.88 -4.74
CA PRO A 270 -11.64 9.55 -6.00
C PRO A 270 -10.62 10.67 -6.19
N GLN A 271 -10.13 10.82 -7.42
CA GLN A 271 -9.25 11.93 -7.80
C GLN A 271 -10.03 13.25 -7.85
N ARG A 272 -9.32 14.40 -7.84
CA ARG A 272 -9.90 15.75 -7.70
C ARG A 272 -11.11 16.01 -8.62
N TRP A 273 -11.05 15.58 -9.88
CA TRP A 273 -12.09 15.82 -10.89
C TRP A 273 -13.37 14.97 -10.66
N GLU A 274 -13.24 13.76 -10.10
CA GLU A 274 -14.39 12.93 -9.69
C GLU A 274 -15.15 13.55 -8.49
N ARG A 275 -14.42 14.22 -7.59
CA ARG A 275 -15.00 14.94 -6.43
C ARG A 275 -15.80 16.17 -6.85
N GLU A 276 -15.36 16.89 -7.88
CA GLU A 276 -16.06 18.08 -8.38
C GLU A 276 -17.45 17.72 -8.95
N LEU A 277 -17.61 16.55 -9.56
CA LEU A 277 -18.92 16.02 -10.00
C LEU A 277 -19.87 15.72 -8.82
N PHE A 278 -19.33 15.47 -7.63
CA PHE A 278 -20.09 15.16 -6.41
C PHE A 278 -20.71 16.42 -5.78
N ILE A 279 -19.98 17.55 -5.79
CA ILE A 279 -20.34 18.81 -5.10
C ILE A 279 -21.53 19.54 -5.75
N TYR A 280 -21.83 19.33 -7.03
CA TYR A 280 -22.95 19.99 -7.74
C TYR A 280 -24.35 19.44 -7.39
N LYS A 281 -24.58 19.01 -6.14
CA LYS A 281 -25.94 18.82 -5.60
C LYS A 281 -26.51 20.19 -5.21
N GLY A 282 -27.34 20.76 -6.07
CA GLY A 282 -28.34 21.80 -5.76
C GLY A 282 -27.95 22.89 -4.77
N SER A 283 -27.42 24.01 -5.25
CA SER A 283 -27.43 25.29 -4.52
C SER A 283 -27.34 26.43 -5.53
N VAL A 284 -28.34 27.31 -5.53
CA VAL A 284 -28.25 28.63 -6.15
C VAL A 284 -27.15 29.40 -5.41
N ILE A 285 -26.01 29.61 -6.06
CA ILE A 285 -24.93 30.43 -5.50
C ILE A 285 -25.27 31.89 -5.78
N ASN A 286 -25.73 32.60 -4.75
CA ASN A 286 -25.67 34.06 -4.72
C ASN A 286 -24.19 34.46 -4.64
N TYR A 287 -23.68 35.06 -5.72
CA TYR A 287 -22.43 35.79 -5.68
C TYR A 287 -22.62 37.03 -4.81
N THR A 288 -21.93 37.09 -3.67
CA THR A 288 -21.64 38.37 -3.02
C THR A 288 -20.14 38.61 -3.07
N HIS A 289 -19.81 39.70 -3.76
CA HIS A 289 -18.50 40.32 -3.87
C HIS A 289 -17.80 40.45 -2.52
N LEU A 290 -16.53 40.08 -2.46
CA LEU A 290 -15.57 40.68 -1.53
C LEU A 290 -14.38 41.24 -2.32
N GLN A 291 -14.25 42.56 -2.24
CA GLN A 291 -13.15 43.38 -2.76
C GLN A 291 -11.86 43.16 -1.95
N PRO A 292 -10.68 43.47 -2.53
CA PRO A 292 -9.39 43.28 -1.88
C PRO A 292 -9.05 44.46 -0.96
N TYR A 293 -8.64 44.19 0.28
CA TYR A 293 -8.09 45.22 1.17
C TYR A 293 -6.58 45.39 0.98
N ARG A 294 -6.21 46.67 0.99
CA ARG A 294 -4.91 47.25 0.67
C ARG A 294 -3.86 47.06 1.77
N LEU A 295 -2.62 47.04 1.27
CA LEU A 295 -1.34 47.29 1.92
C LEU A 295 -1.37 48.38 3.00
N GLY A 296 -0.81 48.07 4.18
CA GLY A 296 -0.49 49.02 5.24
C GLY A 296 0.90 48.74 5.79
N ARG A 297 1.86 49.56 5.38
CA ARG A 297 3.26 49.59 5.82
C ARG A 297 3.37 50.48 7.05
N VAL A 298 3.92 49.99 8.17
CA VAL A 298 4.50 50.83 9.23
C VAL A 298 5.77 50.14 9.77
N VAL A 299 6.85 50.91 9.84
CA VAL A 299 8.18 50.58 10.38
C VAL A 299 8.41 51.40 11.64
N SER A 300 9.12 50.83 12.62
CA SER A 300 10.00 51.45 13.66
C SER A 300 9.75 50.78 15.02
N ALA A 301 10.57 49.81 15.45
CA ALA A 301 11.85 49.92 16.17
C ALA A 301 11.71 50.34 17.65
N VAL A 302 12.18 49.52 18.60
CA VAL A 302 13.31 49.77 19.54
C VAL A 302 13.72 48.47 20.26
N ILE A 303 15.03 48.34 20.38
CA ILE A 303 15.98 47.37 20.97
C ILE A 303 15.74 46.98 22.44
N SER A 304 16.12 45.75 22.79
CA SER A 304 16.94 45.44 23.99
C SER A 304 17.76 44.17 23.75
N GLU A 305 19.09 44.34 23.74
CA GLU A 305 20.12 43.29 23.71
C GLU A 305 20.16 42.52 25.04
N GLU A 306 20.45 41.22 24.99
CA GLU A 306 21.31 40.59 25.99
C GLU A 306 22.06 39.38 25.38
N ASN A 307 23.32 39.29 25.76
CA ASN A 307 24.41 38.53 25.16
C ASN A 307 24.29 37.00 25.26
N ALA A 308 24.75 36.27 24.22
CA ALA A 308 25.48 35.01 24.41
C ALA A 308 26.29 34.59 23.17
N VAL A 309 27.61 34.74 23.30
CA VAL A 309 28.70 33.88 22.79
C VAL A 309 28.83 33.72 21.27
N GLY A 310 29.83 34.40 20.72
CA GLY A 310 30.25 34.27 19.32
C GLY A 310 30.77 32.87 18.98
N SER A 311 30.35 32.36 17.83
CA SER A 311 31.07 31.31 17.12
C SER A 311 31.98 31.96 16.09
N SER A 312 33.28 31.78 16.28
CA SER A 312 34.31 32.05 15.29
C SER A 312 34.00 31.27 14.02
N TYR A 313 33.74 31.96 12.92
CA TYR A 313 33.50 31.37 11.61
C TYR A 313 34.78 30.66 11.13
N SER A 314 34.79 29.34 11.05
CA SER A 314 35.97 28.56 10.65
C SER A 314 36.28 28.61 9.15
N GLY A 315 35.50 29.36 8.35
CA GLY A 315 35.68 29.50 6.90
C GLY A 315 35.48 28.19 6.11
N THR A 316 34.99 27.13 6.76
CA THR A 316 34.79 25.80 6.20
C THR A 316 33.37 25.32 6.44
N ASP A 317 32.73 24.76 5.41
CA ASP A 317 31.45 24.09 5.57
C ASP A 317 31.62 22.81 6.40
N VAL A 318 30.67 22.56 7.30
CA VAL A 318 30.63 21.36 8.14
C VAL A 318 29.23 20.75 8.07
N PHE A 319 29.17 19.44 7.85
CA PHE A 319 27.97 18.62 8.05
C PHE A 319 28.12 17.84 9.35
N LYS A 320 27.17 17.99 10.28
CA LYS A 320 27.01 17.08 11.42
C LYS A 320 25.82 16.16 11.14
N LEU A 321 26.10 14.87 11.01
CA LEU A 321 25.11 13.86 10.63
C LEU A 321 24.86 12.93 11.82
N THR A 322 23.68 13.00 12.42
CA THR A 322 23.30 12.11 13.52
C THR A 322 22.30 11.08 13.00
N TYR A 323 22.71 9.82 12.97
CA TYR A 323 21.83 8.72 12.59
C TYR A 323 20.90 8.36 13.74
N LEU A 324 19.60 8.30 13.48
CA LEU A 324 18.58 8.00 14.49
C LEU A 324 17.95 6.61 14.30
N GLU A 325 18.57 5.71 13.55
CA GLU A 325 18.07 4.37 13.15
C GLU A 325 16.88 4.39 12.17
N GLY A 326 16.73 3.32 11.39
CA GLY A 326 15.77 3.27 10.29
C GLY A 326 16.17 4.24 9.18
N ASN A 327 15.20 5.00 8.67
CA ASN A 327 15.44 6.12 7.75
C ASN A 327 15.64 7.47 8.46
N SER A 328 15.62 7.50 9.79
CA SER A 328 15.62 8.74 10.56
C SER A 328 17.01 9.35 10.72
N TRP A 329 17.12 10.66 10.47
CA TRP A 329 18.34 11.42 10.68
C TRP A 329 18.07 12.81 11.28
N LEU A 330 19.08 13.35 11.96
CA LEU A 330 19.17 14.77 12.27
C LEU A 330 20.47 15.31 11.67
N TRP A 331 20.35 16.27 10.78
CA TRP A 331 21.48 16.95 10.14
C TRP A 331 21.60 18.38 10.63
N ASP A 332 22.81 18.84 10.91
CA ASP A 332 23.13 20.26 11.08
C ASP A 332 24.07 20.69 9.94
N VAL A 333 23.59 21.60 9.11
CA VAL A 333 24.26 22.08 7.90
C VAL A 333 24.17 23.59 7.88
N GLY A 334 25.31 24.28 7.98
CA GLY A 334 25.31 25.74 7.97
C GLY A 334 24.52 26.38 9.12
N GLY A 335 24.31 25.68 10.24
CA GLY A 335 23.46 26.11 11.34
C GLY A 335 21.96 25.87 11.13
N LEU A 336 21.56 25.18 10.05
CA LEU A 336 20.21 24.70 9.84
C LEU A 336 20.07 23.27 10.35
N ARG A 337 19.14 23.03 11.28
CA ARG A 337 18.83 21.68 11.76
C ARG A 337 17.68 21.06 10.97
N ILE A 338 18.00 20.03 10.20
CA ILE A 338 17.08 19.30 9.32
C ILE A 338 16.79 17.93 9.95
N LEU A 339 15.54 17.70 10.33
CA LEU A 339 15.06 16.38 10.74
C LEU A 339 14.55 15.64 9.51
N VAL A 340 15.03 14.41 9.27
CA VAL A 340 14.73 13.64 8.06
C VAL A 340 14.00 12.36 8.44
N ASP A 341 12.87 12.09 7.79
CA ASP A 341 12.09 10.85 7.89
C ASP A 341 11.96 10.29 9.34
N PRO A 342 11.43 11.09 10.30
CA PRO A 342 11.49 10.74 11.73
C PRO A 342 10.49 9.63 12.12
N ILE A 343 11.02 8.55 12.70
CA ILE A 343 10.27 7.49 13.39
C ILE A 343 10.70 7.52 14.86
N LEU A 344 10.01 8.31 15.68
CA LEU A 344 10.39 8.59 17.08
C LEU A 344 9.29 8.27 18.10
N VAL A 345 8.08 7.95 17.63
CA VAL A 345 6.92 7.66 18.48
C VAL A 345 6.32 6.32 18.08
N GLY A 346 6.43 5.34 18.97
CA GLY A 346 5.97 3.97 18.72
C GLY A 346 6.85 3.22 17.73
N ASN A 347 6.47 1.98 17.45
CA ASN A 347 7.14 1.14 16.47
C ASN A 347 6.62 1.41 15.05
N LEU A 348 7.45 1.09 14.06
CA LEU A 348 7.06 1.05 12.66
C LEU A 348 6.24 -0.21 12.40
N ASP A 349 4.98 -0.06 12.00
CA ASP A 349 4.07 -1.19 11.78
C ASP A 349 3.21 -1.11 10.51
N PHE A 350 3.33 -0.04 9.71
CA PHE A 350 2.52 0.18 8.51
C PHE A 350 1.00 0.08 8.76
N GLY A 351 0.55 0.33 10.00
CA GLY A 351 -0.83 0.18 10.43
C GLY A 351 -1.31 -1.26 10.63
N ILE A 352 -0.44 -2.27 10.51
CA ILE A 352 -0.78 -3.70 10.66
C ILE A 352 0.27 -4.41 11.53
N PRO A 353 0.24 -4.26 12.88
CA PRO A 353 1.29 -4.74 13.80
C PRO A 353 1.59 -6.24 13.75
N TRP A 354 0.60 -7.08 13.39
CA TRP A 354 0.83 -8.52 13.28
C TRP A 354 1.59 -8.90 11.99
N LEU A 355 1.53 -8.05 10.95
CA LEU A 355 2.22 -8.25 9.68
C LEU A 355 3.68 -7.81 9.80
N TYR A 356 3.91 -6.62 10.35
CA TYR A 356 5.23 -6.06 10.58
C TYR A 356 5.18 -5.16 11.82
N ASP A 357 6.15 -5.32 12.71
CA ASP A 357 6.33 -4.47 13.88
C ASP A 357 7.84 -4.37 14.14
N ALA A 358 8.42 -3.19 13.93
CA ALA A 358 9.85 -2.95 14.04
C ALA A 358 10.17 -1.83 15.02
N ALA A 359 10.95 -2.17 16.04
CA ALA A 359 11.45 -1.24 17.05
C ALA A 359 12.91 -0.87 16.79
N LYS A 360 13.33 0.31 17.25
CA LYS A 360 14.75 0.71 17.26
C LYS A 360 15.57 -0.25 18.13
N LYS A 361 16.80 -0.56 17.71
CA LYS A 361 17.70 -1.46 18.46
C LYS A 361 18.44 -0.72 19.56
N PHE A 362 18.95 0.47 19.26
CA PHE A 362 19.89 1.19 20.12
C PHE A 362 19.23 2.37 20.84
N LEU A 363 18.48 3.20 20.13
CA LEU A 363 17.84 4.42 20.62
C LEU A 363 16.44 4.17 21.19
N LYS A 364 16.26 3.09 21.95
CA LYS A 364 14.97 2.67 22.54
C LYS A 364 14.36 3.71 23.48
N SER A 365 15.20 4.52 24.12
CA SER A 365 14.77 5.56 25.06
C SER A 365 14.70 6.96 24.46
N PHE A 366 15.15 7.14 23.21
CA PHE A 366 15.15 8.44 22.54
C PHE A 366 13.73 8.82 22.14
N ARG A 367 13.27 9.99 22.60
CA ARG A 367 11.90 10.47 22.44
C ARG A 367 11.89 11.74 21.61
N LEU A 368 10.69 12.10 21.15
CA LEU A 368 10.45 13.37 20.48
C LEU A 368 10.91 14.57 21.30
N SER A 369 10.77 14.52 22.64
CA SER A 369 11.22 15.56 23.57
C SER A 369 12.74 15.72 23.67
N ASP A 370 13.50 14.72 23.22
CA ASP A 370 14.95 14.74 23.25
C ASP A 370 15.55 15.40 22.00
N LEU A 371 14.70 15.72 21.01
CA LEU A 371 15.12 16.47 19.84
C LEU A 371 15.54 17.89 20.24
N PRO A 372 16.64 18.41 19.67
CA PRO A 372 16.90 19.84 19.74
C PRO A 372 15.84 20.60 18.94
N GLU A 373 15.88 21.93 19.01
CA GLU A 373 15.07 22.76 18.14
C GLU A 373 15.38 22.43 16.66
N VAL A 374 14.32 22.13 15.89
CA VAL A 374 14.39 21.73 14.48
C VAL A 374 13.89 22.90 13.62
N ASP A 375 14.64 23.25 12.59
CA ASP A 375 14.28 24.35 11.69
C ASP A 375 13.54 23.85 10.43
N CYS A 376 13.83 22.63 9.99
CA CYS A 376 13.20 22.02 8.82
C CYS A 376 12.92 20.52 9.02
N LEU A 377 11.76 20.06 8.58
CA LEU A 377 11.45 18.65 8.37
C LEU A 377 11.65 18.31 6.88
N LEU A 378 12.34 17.21 6.59
CA LEU A 378 12.51 16.68 5.24
C LEU A 378 11.87 15.28 5.17
N ILE A 379 10.88 15.11 4.30
CA ILE A 379 10.19 13.82 4.07
C ILE A 379 10.48 13.33 2.65
N THR A 380 11.15 12.20 2.55
CA THR A 380 11.61 11.70 1.24
C THR A 380 10.58 10.88 0.50
N GLN A 381 9.75 10.13 1.23
CA GLN A 381 8.71 9.26 0.67
C GLN A 381 7.40 9.36 1.44
N SER A 382 6.29 8.99 0.79
CA SER A 382 4.97 8.96 1.45
C SER A 382 4.68 7.68 2.26
N LEU A 383 5.60 6.70 2.25
CA LEU A 383 5.42 5.43 2.97
C LEU A 383 5.68 5.60 4.49
N ASP A 384 5.11 4.71 5.30
CA ASP A 384 5.07 4.85 6.76
C ASP A 384 6.46 4.78 7.43
N ASP A 385 7.44 4.14 6.77
CA ASP A 385 8.85 4.10 7.17
C ASP A 385 9.64 5.38 6.85
N HIS A 386 8.96 6.39 6.30
CA HIS A 386 9.47 7.74 6.05
C HIS A 386 8.54 8.81 6.62
N CYS A 387 7.27 8.78 6.22
CA CYS A 387 6.20 9.70 6.60
C CYS A 387 5.37 9.15 7.78
N HIS A 388 6.04 8.79 8.87
CA HIS A 388 5.42 8.08 10.00
C HIS A 388 4.44 8.96 10.79
N LEU A 389 3.14 8.82 10.52
CA LEU A 389 2.10 9.71 11.08
C LEU A 389 2.04 9.72 12.60
N LYS A 390 2.39 8.61 13.28
CA LYS A 390 2.44 8.56 14.75
C LYS A 390 3.50 9.50 15.33
N THR A 391 4.58 9.73 14.58
CA THR A 391 5.63 10.70 14.95
C THR A 391 5.26 12.11 14.47
N LEU A 392 4.74 12.24 13.26
CA LEU A 392 4.48 13.55 12.65
C LEU A 392 3.35 14.34 13.30
N LYS A 393 2.29 13.69 13.80
CA LYS A 393 1.19 14.35 14.50
C LYS A 393 1.64 15.12 15.76
N PRO A 394 2.29 14.49 16.76
CA PRO A 394 2.78 15.23 17.92
C PRO A 394 3.92 16.19 17.56
N LEU A 395 4.72 15.90 16.52
CA LEU A 395 5.75 16.83 16.04
C LEU A 395 5.13 18.14 15.52
N SER A 396 4.02 18.07 14.77
CA SER A 396 3.36 19.27 14.24
C SER A 396 2.70 20.10 15.33
N GLU A 397 2.22 19.46 16.40
CA GLU A 397 1.74 20.15 17.61
C GLU A 397 2.88 20.83 18.37
N MET A 398 4.05 20.17 18.46
CA MET A 398 5.23 20.68 19.15
C MET A 398 5.91 21.83 18.39
N PHE A 399 5.88 21.79 17.06
CA PHE A 399 6.41 22.85 16.19
C PHE A 399 5.40 23.29 15.11
N PRO A 400 4.35 24.08 15.47
CA PRO A 400 3.26 24.44 14.55
C PRO A 400 3.67 25.25 13.31
N LYS A 401 4.85 25.89 13.36
CA LYS A 401 5.42 26.72 12.28
C LYS A 401 6.57 26.04 11.55
N LEU A 402 6.84 24.76 11.87
CA LEU A 402 7.94 24.01 11.26
C LEU A 402 7.81 24.05 9.74
N ARG A 403 8.91 24.43 9.08
CA ARG A 403 8.99 24.36 7.63
C ARG A 403 9.17 22.89 7.24
N VAL A 404 8.41 22.44 6.26
CA VAL A 404 8.48 21.07 5.75
C VAL A 404 8.84 21.11 4.28
N ILE A 405 9.84 20.32 3.88
CA ILE A 405 10.13 20.00 2.48
C ILE A 405 9.81 18.54 2.28
N ALA A 406 9.05 18.21 1.24
CA ALA A 406 8.60 16.84 1.03
C ALA A 406 8.46 16.44 -0.44
N THR A 407 8.42 15.13 -0.68
CA THR A 407 7.89 14.54 -1.92
C THR A 407 6.42 14.96 -2.14
N PRO A 408 6.00 15.28 -3.38
CA PRO A 408 4.61 15.54 -3.71
C PRO A 408 3.66 14.38 -3.36
N ASN A 409 4.16 13.14 -3.30
CA ASN A 409 3.36 11.97 -2.94
C ASN A 409 2.88 12.00 -1.48
N ALA A 410 3.58 12.69 -0.58
CA ALA A 410 3.20 12.81 0.83
C ALA A 410 2.14 13.88 1.10
N LYS A 411 1.65 14.57 0.06
CA LYS A 411 0.78 15.74 0.19
C LYS A 411 -0.49 15.50 1.01
N GLU A 412 -1.20 14.41 0.73
CA GLU A 412 -2.45 14.10 1.42
C GLU A 412 -2.23 13.77 2.91
N LEU A 413 -1.02 13.31 3.27
CA LEU A 413 -0.64 12.96 4.64
C LEU A 413 -0.17 14.20 5.44
N LEU A 414 0.54 15.11 4.79
CA LEU A 414 1.19 16.25 5.43
C LEU A 414 0.33 17.51 5.50
N ASP A 415 -0.50 17.80 4.48
CA ASP A 415 -1.38 18.99 4.45
C ASP A 415 -2.30 19.10 5.69
N PRO A 416 -2.84 18.01 6.27
CA PRO A 416 -3.63 18.09 7.50
C PRO A 416 -2.81 18.40 8.76
N LEU A 417 -1.48 18.19 8.74
CA LEU A 417 -0.61 18.28 9.92
C LEU A 417 0.19 19.58 9.96
N PHE A 418 0.68 20.05 8.81
CA PHE A 418 1.61 21.17 8.71
C PHE A 418 1.06 22.26 7.79
N SER A 419 1.20 23.52 8.22
CA SER A 419 0.73 24.68 7.44
C SER A 419 1.78 25.24 6.47
N ASN A 420 3.06 24.88 6.64
CA ASN A 420 4.19 25.42 5.88
C ASN A 420 4.96 24.30 5.16
N VAL A 421 4.33 23.72 4.13
CA VAL A 421 4.89 22.60 3.36
C VAL A 421 5.25 23.04 1.94
N THR A 422 6.49 22.74 1.53
CA THR A 422 7.00 22.90 0.17
C THR A 422 7.20 21.51 -0.45
N TYR A 423 6.37 21.20 -1.44
CA TYR A 423 6.49 19.95 -2.20
C TYR A 423 7.42 20.17 -3.41
N LEU A 424 8.46 19.36 -3.53
CA LEU A 424 9.46 19.48 -4.60
C LEU A 424 9.37 18.29 -5.57
N GLU A 425 9.04 18.56 -6.83
CA GLU A 425 9.21 17.60 -7.92
C GLU A 425 10.71 17.40 -8.23
N PRO A 426 11.13 16.25 -8.78
CA PRO A 426 12.51 16.05 -9.21
C PRO A 426 13.05 17.20 -10.09
N GLY A 427 14.20 17.74 -9.72
CA GLY A 427 14.81 18.91 -10.36
C GLY A 427 14.47 20.26 -9.72
N GLN A 428 13.41 20.33 -8.93
CA GLN A 428 13.08 21.55 -8.18
C GLN A 428 13.97 21.72 -6.96
N SER A 429 14.16 22.97 -6.53
CA SER A 429 14.98 23.31 -5.37
C SER A 429 14.23 24.28 -4.45
N SER A 430 14.57 24.23 -3.17
CA SER A 430 14.14 25.17 -2.14
C SER A 430 15.37 25.66 -1.37
N GLU A 431 15.33 26.92 -0.95
CA GLU A 431 16.40 27.55 -0.17
C GLU A 431 15.86 27.92 1.21
N ILE A 432 16.65 27.63 2.23
CA ILE A 432 16.32 27.92 3.62
C ILE A 432 17.46 28.73 4.22
N GLU A 433 17.12 29.94 4.67
CA GLU A 433 18.01 30.77 5.46
C GLU A 433 17.98 30.32 6.92
N ALA A 434 19.15 29.97 7.44
CA ALA A 434 19.38 29.64 8.85
C ALA A 434 19.46 30.93 9.70
N ARG A 435 19.37 30.78 11.03
CA ARG A 435 19.34 31.92 11.97
C ARG A 435 20.61 32.77 11.96
N ASN A 436 21.70 32.20 11.50
CA ASN A 436 23.00 32.85 11.35
C ASN A 436 23.16 33.57 10.00
N GLY A 437 22.11 33.61 9.17
CA GLY A 437 22.09 34.28 7.86
C GLY A 437 22.64 33.45 6.69
N PHE A 438 23.08 32.21 6.93
CA PHE A 438 23.53 31.32 5.85
C PHE A 438 22.35 30.63 5.18
N THR A 439 22.45 30.43 3.86
CA THR A 439 21.40 29.76 3.08
C THR A 439 21.83 28.35 2.71
N VAL A 440 20.97 27.38 3.00
CA VAL A 440 21.12 25.99 2.57
C VAL A 440 20.15 25.73 1.42
N ARG A 441 20.64 25.19 0.31
CA ARG A 441 19.81 24.79 -0.83
C ARG A 441 19.52 23.29 -0.77
N ILE A 442 18.27 22.90 -0.97
CA ILE A 442 17.82 21.52 -1.04
C ILE A 442 17.19 21.30 -2.41
N ARG A 443 17.65 20.29 -3.15
CA ARG A 443 17.13 19.93 -4.48
C ARG A 443 16.61 18.49 -4.46
N ALA A 444 15.40 18.29 -4.96
CA ALA A 444 14.84 16.94 -5.12
C ALA A 444 15.42 16.25 -6.35
N THR A 445 15.68 14.96 -6.24
CA THR A 445 16.07 14.05 -7.33
C THR A 445 15.04 12.94 -7.48
N ALA A 446 14.97 12.30 -8.65
CA ALA A 446 14.05 11.19 -8.85
C ALA A 446 14.62 9.90 -8.21
N GLY A 447 13.89 9.40 -7.20
CA GLY A 447 14.10 8.11 -6.57
C GLY A 447 13.19 7.01 -7.15
N PRO A 448 12.81 5.98 -6.37
CA PRO A 448 12.04 4.84 -6.87
C PRO A 448 10.57 5.18 -7.13
N VAL A 449 9.95 4.46 -8.08
CA VAL A 449 8.49 4.46 -8.27
C VAL A 449 7.89 3.31 -7.45
N LEU A 450 7.35 3.61 -6.27
CA LEU A 450 6.88 2.62 -5.28
C LEU A 450 5.41 2.20 -5.46
N GLY A 451 4.89 2.35 -6.67
CA GLY A 451 3.53 1.98 -7.03
C GLY A 451 3.43 1.64 -8.51
N PRO A 452 2.25 1.80 -9.14
CA PRO A 452 2.13 1.58 -10.57
C PRO A 452 3.14 2.41 -11.37
N PRO A 453 3.61 1.97 -12.54
CA PRO A 453 4.70 2.62 -13.27
C PRO A 453 4.41 4.07 -13.72
N TRP A 454 3.15 4.49 -13.68
CA TRP A 454 2.71 5.87 -13.95
C TRP A 454 2.61 6.75 -12.70
N GLN A 455 2.84 6.20 -11.51
CA GLN A 455 2.93 6.98 -10.28
C GLN A 455 4.20 7.84 -10.32
N ARG A 456 4.13 9.01 -9.67
CA ARG A 456 5.30 9.88 -9.52
C ARG A 456 6.39 9.13 -8.73
N PRO A 457 7.67 9.28 -9.11
CA PRO A 457 8.75 8.77 -8.29
C PRO A 457 8.73 9.44 -6.92
N GLU A 458 9.21 8.71 -5.90
CA GLU A 458 9.63 9.34 -4.66
C GLU A 458 10.92 10.12 -4.85
N ASN A 459 11.38 10.83 -3.81
CA ASN A 459 12.53 11.71 -3.91
C ASN A 459 13.79 11.15 -3.22
N GLY A 460 14.93 11.32 -3.88
CA GLY A 460 16.20 11.56 -3.21
C GLY A 460 16.44 13.07 -3.06
N TYR A 461 17.50 13.46 -2.34
CA TYR A 461 17.81 14.89 -2.16
C TYR A 461 19.29 15.20 -2.23
N LEU A 462 19.61 16.31 -2.91
CA LEU A 462 20.90 16.99 -2.82
C LEU A 462 20.77 18.17 -1.84
N VAL A 463 21.67 18.26 -0.87
CA VAL A 463 21.77 19.33 0.12
C VAL A 463 23.11 20.04 -0.07
N PHE A 464 23.06 21.31 -0.44
CA PHE A 464 24.24 22.12 -0.71
C PHE A 464 24.57 22.96 0.52
N SER A 465 25.81 22.87 0.99
CA SER A 465 26.29 23.71 2.07
C SER A 465 26.35 25.19 1.66
N PRO A 466 26.32 26.13 2.62
CA PRO A 466 26.26 27.56 2.31
C PRO A 466 27.45 28.09 1.52
N LEU A 467 28.68 27.64 1.78
CA LEU A 467 29.87 28.06 1.02
C LEU A 467 30.08 27.23 -0.26
N GLY A 468 29.20 26.25 -0.53
CA GLY A 468 29.29 25.36 -1.68
C GLY A 468 30.50 24.43 -1.69
N GLN A 469 31.20 24.27 -0.56
CA GLN A 469 32.38 23.41 -0.45
C GLN A 469 32.01 21.93 -0.32
N LEU A 470 30.79 21.62 0.11
CA LEU A 470 30.31 20.26 0.29
C LEU A 470 28.87 20.12 -0.21
N THR A 471 28.62 19.03 -0.94
CA THR A 471 27.26 18.61 -1.31
C THR A 471 26.97 17.23 -0.75
N LEU A 472 25.84 17.08 -0.08
CA LEU A 472 25.34 15.80 0.41
C LEU A 472 24.24 15.28 -0.52
N TYR A 473 24.32 14.01 -0.91
CA TYR A 473 23.26 13.27 -1.56
C TYR A 473 22.68 12.23 -0.59
N TYR A 474 21.36 12.24 -0.43
CA TYR A 474 20.62 11.26 0.34
C TYR A 474 19.69 10.45 -0.57
N GLU A 475 19.90 9.14 -0.58
CA GLU A 475 19.06 8.17 -1.30
C GLU A 475 18.71 7.01 -0.34
N PRO A 476 17.48 6.99 0.20
CA PRO A 476 17.13 6.07 1.27
C PRO A 476 17.03 4.59 0.88
N HIS A 477 16.96 4.24 -0.42
CA HIS A 477 16.79 2.84 -0.85
C HIS A 477 17.86 2.36 -1.83
N CYS A 478 18.86 3.20 -2.11
CA CYS A 478 19.86 2.96 -3.15
C CYS A 478 19.24 2.75 -4.56
N VAL A 479 18.07 3.33 -4.82
CA VAL A 479 17.38 3.26 -6.12
C VAL A 479 17.19 4.65 -6.68
N TYR A 480 17.91 4.97 -7.75
CA TYR A 480 18.05 6.33 -8.26
C TYR A 480 17.99 6.39 -9.79
N ASN A 481 17.60 7.55 -10.32
CA ASN A 481 17.64 7.81 -11.75
C ASN A 481 19.07 8.15 -12.23
N LYS A 482 19.74 7.19 -12.88
CA LYS A 482 21.12 7.35 -13.39
C LYS A 482 21.27 8.56 -14.31
N ASN A 483 20.40 8.70 -15.32
CA ASN A 483 20.46 9.81 -16.29
C ASN A 483 20.30 11.19 -15.64
N PHE A 484 19.56 11.27 -14.54
CA PHE A 484 19.42 12.47 -13.75
C PHE A 484 20.74 12.78 -13.02
N LEU A 485 21.29 11.79 -12.30
CA LEU A 485 22.46 11.97 -11.44
C LEU A 485 23.79 12.07 -12.19
N GLU A 486 23.90 11.59 -13.43
CA GLU A 486 25.12 11.73 -14.26
C GLU A 486 25.62 13.18 -14.38
N LYS A 487 24.70 14.15 -14.28
CA LYS A 487 24.95 15.59 -14.39
C LYS A 487 25.20 16.26 -13.04
N GLU A 488 25.05 15.52 -11.95
CA GLU A 488 25.17 16.02 -10.59
C GLU A 488 26.48 15.53 -9.95
N ARG A 489 26.85 16.15 -8.83
CA ARG A 489 28.02 15.78 -8.02
C ARG A 489 27.64 15.86 -6.54
N ALA A 490 28.21 14.97 -5.73
CA ALA A 490 28.04 15.01 -4.28
C ALA A 490 29.30 14.50 -3.60
N ASP A 491 29.81 15.25 -2.62
CA ASP A 491 30.96 14.87 -1.80
C ASP A 491 30.58 13.79 -0.79
N ILE A 492 29.37 13.88 -0.23
CA ILE A 492 28.85 12.99 0.80
C ILE A 492 27.67 12.21 0.21
N VAL A 493 27.68 10.88 0.31
CA VAL A 493 26.54 10.04 -0.07
C VAL A 493 26.05 9.26 1.14
N ILE A 494 24.82 9.49 1.55
CA ILE A 494 24.09 8.67 2.52
C ILE A 494 23.17 7.73 1.74
N THR A 495 23.40 6.42 1.85
CA THR A 495 22.61 5.38 1.17
C THR A 495 22.73 4.04 1.91
N PRO A 496 21.76 3.12 1.76
CA PRO A 496 21.93 1.76 2.21
C PRO A 496 23.05 1.05 1.45
N VAL A 497 23.78 0.20 2.16
CA VAL A 497 24.86 -0.62 1.57
C VAL A 497 24.60 -2.12 1.70
N ILE A 498 23.59 -2.52 2.49
CA ILE A 498 23.16 -3.91 2.64
C ILE A 498 21.80 -4.04 1.96
N LYS A 499 21.64 -5.05 1.10
CA LYS A 499 20.36 -5.28 0.42
C LYS A 499 19.34 -5.85 1.40
N GLN A 500 18.09 -5.42 1.27
CA GLN A 500 16.95 -6.06 1.93
C GLN A 500 16.04 -6.64 0.85
N LEU A 501 15.85 -7.96 0.91
CA LEU A 501 15.17 -8.73 -0.12
C LEU A 501 13.91 -9.37 0.44
N LEU A 502 12.82 -9.28 -0.30
CA LEU A 502 11.71 -10.22 -0.22
C LEU A 502 11.88 -11.28 -1.31
N PRO A 503 11.19 -12.43 -1.20
CA PRO A 503 11.14 -13.39 -2.31
C PRO A 503 10.71 -12.69 -3.61
N SER A 504 11.61 -12.64 -4.60
CA SER A 504 11.41 -12.03 -5.91
C SER A 504 11.30 -10.49 -5.96
N PHE A 505 11.58 -9.77 -4.88
CA PHE A 505 11.53 -8.30 -4.86
C PHE A 505 12.62 -7.68 -4.00
N THR A 506 13.35 -6.70 -4.55
CA THR A 506 14.35 -5.93 -3.79
C THR A 506 13.65 -4.76 -3.10
N LEU A 507 13.57 -4.79 -1.77
CA LEU A 507 13.02 -3.67 -0.99
C LEU A 507 14.02 -2.52 -0.91
N VAL A 508 15.28 -2.87 -0.60
CA VAL A 508 16.38 -1.93 -0.45
C VAL A 508 17.56 -2.47 -1.25
N SER A 509 18.08 -1.68 -2.19
CA SER A 509 19.31 -2.00 -2.93
C SER A 509 20.55 -1.70 -2.08
N GLY A 510 21.71 -2.17 -2.52
CA GLY A 510 22.97 -2.01 -1.79
C GLY A 510 24.13 -2.68 -2.50
N GLN A 511 25.24 -2.87 -1.80
CA GLN A 511 26.46 -3.51 -2.34
C GLN A 511 26.92 -2.84 -3.64
N GLU A 512 26.87 -3.54 -4.77
CA GLU A 512 27.32 -3.04 -6.06
C GLU A 512 26.58 -1.78 -6.50
N ASP A 513 25.28 -1.67 -6.21
CA ASP A 513 24.46 -0.51 -6.58
C ASP A 513 24.91 0.76 -5.85
N ALA A 514 25.35 0.61 -4.59
CA ALA A 514 25.85 1.70 -3.77
C ALA A 514 27.25 2.15 -4.21
N VAL A 515 28.10 1.21 -4.65
CA VAL A 515 29.40 1.55 -5.26
C VAL A 515 29.19 2.30 -6.58
N GLN A 516 28.24 1.85 -7.41
CA GLN A 516 27.87 2.56 -8.65
C GLN A 516 27.36 3.97 -8.36
N LEU A 517 26.56 4.16 -7.32
CA LEU A 517 26.05 5.48 -6.91
C LEU A 517 27.19 6.41 -6.49
N ALA A 518 28.07 5.93 -5.62
CA ALA A 518 29.23 6.68 -5.17
C ALA A 518 30.13 7.08 -6.34
N LYS A 519 30.34 6.17 -7.30
CA LYS A 519 31.14 6.43 -8.50
C LYS A 519 30.48 7.45 -9.42
N LEU A 520 29.18 7.34 -9.61
CA LEU A 520 28.39 8.25 -10.45
C LEU A 520 28.47 9.70 -9.95
N LEU A 521 28.39 9.89 -8.62
CA LEU A 521 28.41 11.20 -7.99
C LEU A 521 29.82 11.72 -7.66
N HIS A 522 30.86 10.91 -7.90
CA HIS A 522 32.24 11.18 -7.50
C HIS A 522 32.38 11.43 -6.00
N ALA A 523 31.72 10.60 -5.20
CA ALA A 523 31.66 10.75 -3.75
C ALA A 523 33.02 10.58 -3.09
N ARG A 524 33.31 11.46 -2.13
CA ARG A 524 34.51 11.41 -1.29
C ARG A 524 34.23 10.69 0.03
N PHE A 525 33.01 10.84 0.55
CA PHE A 525 32.56 10.25 1.80
C PHE A 525 31.29 9.45 1.55
N ILE A 526 31.31 8.17 1.91
CA ILE A 526 30.13 7.31 1.90
C ILE A 526 29.74 7.06 3.35
N VAL A 527 28.52 7.45 3.70
CA VAL A 527 27.95 7.26 5.05
C VAL A 527 26.89 6.15 4.93
N PRO A 528 27.25 4.89 5.21
CA PRO A 528 26.32 3.78 5.05
C PRO A 528 25.19 3.88 6.08
N MET A 529 23.95 3.71 5.63
CA MET A 529 22.80 3.61 6.52
C MET A 529 22.30 2.17 6.63
N LYS A 530 21.86 1.80 7.84
CA LYS A 530 21.33 0.46 8.13
C LYS A 530 19.82 0.54 8.41
N ASN A 531 19.06 1.02 7.44
CA ASN A 531 17.63 1.26 7.63
C ASN A 531 16.80 0.01 7.97
N GLY A 532 17.24 -1.17 7.51
CA GLY A 532 16.65 -2.46 7.88
C GLY A 532 17.11 -3.05 9.23
N ASP A 533 18.08 -2.43 9.92
CA ASP A 533 18.65 -2.96 11.16
C ASP A 533 17.81 -2.58 12.39
N LEU A 534 16.57 -3.07 12.41
CA LEU A 534 15.58 -2.86 13.46
C LEU A 534 15.26 -4.19 14.18
N ASP A 535 14.80 -4.10 15.43
CA ASP A 535 14.24 -5.26 16.15
C ASP A 535 12.83 -5.53 15.60
N SER A 536 12.77 -6.25 14.47
CA SER A 536 11.53 -6.53 13.73
C SER A 536 10.93 -7.90 14.04
N LYS A 537 9.61 -7.97 14.15
CA LYS A 537 8.81 -9.20 14.28
C LYS A 537 7.58 -9.13 13.37
N GLY A 538 6.89 -10.27 13.23
CA GLY A 538 5.72 -10.40 12.36
C GLY A 538 6.03 -11.19 11.07
N LEU A 539 4.98 -11.47 10.30
CA LEU A 539 5.05 -12.33 9.12
C LEU A 539 5.97 -11.78 8.02
N LEU A 540 6.00 -10.46 7.83
CA LEU A 540 6.85 -9.81 6.82
C LEU A 540 8.32 -9.83 7.26
N ALA A 541 8.60 -9.61 8.55
CA ALA A 541 9.94 -9.67 9.11
C ALA A 541 10.58 -11.05 8.93
N SER A 542 9.81 -12.14 9.03
CA SER A 542 10.34 -13.51 8.87
C SER A 542 10.72 -13.90 7.44
N ILE A 543 10.34 -13.10 6.44
CA ILE A 543 10.64 -13.37 5.02
C ILE A 543 11.60 -12.36 4.39
N ILE A 544 11.98 -11.31 5.12
CA ILE A 544 13.01 -10.37 4.68
C ILE A 544 14.38 -11.01 4.89
N GLN A 545 15.20 -10.99 3.86
CA GLN A 545 16.57 -11.48 3.89
C GLN A 545 17.54 -10.33 3.66
N ALA A 546 18.58 -10.25 4.49
CA ALA A 546 19.69 -9.34 4.29
C ALA A 546 20.74 -10.00 3.39
N GLU A 547 21.20 -9.30 2.36
CA GLU A 547 22.29 -9.76 1.49
C GLU A 547 23.45 -8.74 1.48
N GLY A 548 24.66 -9.26 1.71
CA GLY A 548 25.88 -8.48 1.83
C GLY A 548 26.17 -7.98 3.25
N THR A 549 27.38 -7.48 3.46
CA THR A 549 27.83 -6.88 4.72
C THR A 549 28.51 -5.53 4.48
N ILE A 550 28.87 -4.83 5.56
CA ILE A 550 29.66 -3.61 5.46
C ILE A 550 31.07 -3.93 4.97
N GLU A 551 31.63 -5.06 5.40
CA GLU A 551 32.97 -5.52 5.00
C GLU A 551 33.00 -5.83 3.49
N SER A 552 32.00 -6.57 2.98
CA SER A 552 31.92 -6.82 1.53
C SER A 552 31.75 -5.53 0.74
N PHE A 553 30.97 -4.57 1.24
CA PHE A 553 30.85 -3.26 0.62
C PHE A 553 32.17 -2.48 0.63
N LYS A 554 32.91 -2.47 1.75
CA LYS A 554 34.25 -1.85 1.85
C LYS A 554 35.21 -2.43 0.82
N GLU A 555 35.23 -3.75 0.66
CA GLU A 555 36.05 -4.42 -0.34
C GLU A 555 35.68 -4.01 -1.76
N LEU A 556 34.38 -3.99 -2.10
CA LEU A 556 33.89 -3.56 -3.41
C LEU A 556 34.24 -2.09 -3.69
N LEU A 557 34.02 -1.19 -2.72
CA LEU A 557 34.31 0.23 -2.88
C LEU A 557 35.81 0.46 -3.11
N SER A 558 36.68 -0.18 -2.33
CA SER A 558 38.15 0.00 -2.45
C SER A 558 38.71 -0.37 -3.83
N LYS A 559 38.03 -1.26 -4.56
CA LYS A 559 38.42 -1.67 -5.92
C LYS A 559 38.05 -0.62 -6.98
N GLU A 560 36.99 0.16 -6.75
CA GLU A 560 36.41 1.09 -7.73
C GLU A 560 36.72 2.57 -7.42
N LEU A 561 36.84 2.92 -6.14
CA LEU A 561 37.06 4.28 -5.63
C LEU A 561 38.08 4.24 -4.47
N GLN A 562 39.36 4.30 -4.79
CA GLN A 562 40.45 4.17 -3.80
C GLN A 562 40.53 5.36 -2.83
N ASP A 563 40.14 6.56 -3.27
CA ASP A 563 40.20 7.78 -2.47
C ASP A 563 38.95 8.04 -1.63
N ALA A 564 37.91 7.22 -1.78
CA ALA A 564 36.65 7.38 -1.07
C ALA A 564 36.72 6.80 0.34
N GLN A 565 36.24 7.55 1.32
CA GLN A 565 36.23 7.16 2.72
C GLN A 565 34.84 6.69 3.14
N ILE A 566 34.78 5.56 3.84
CA ILE A 566 33.55 5.06 4.46
C ILE A 566 33.51 5.54 5.91
N LEU A 567 32.46 6.28 6.27
CA LEU A 567 32.27 6.82 7.60
C LEU A 567 31.01 6.21 8.23
N GLU A 568 31.20 5.17 9.05
CA GLU A 568 30.09 4.46 9.68
C GLU A 568 29.46 5.28 10.82
N PRO A 569 28.18 5.66 10.71
CA PRO A 569 27.52 6.42 11.76
C PRO A 569 27.23 5.52 12.97
N THR A 570 27.45 6.04 14.18
CA THR A 570 26.98 5.41 15.42
C THR A 570 25.62 6.03 15.78
N PRO A 571 24.55 5.23 16.00
CA PRO A 571 23.24 5.77 16.36
C PRO A 571 23.29 6.76 17.54
N GLY A 572 22.72 7.94 17.35
CA GLY A 572 22.66 9.01 18.35
C GLY A 572 23.95 9.82 18.54
N VAL A 573 25.05 9.45 17.86
CA VAL A 573 26.32 10.18 17.93
C VAL A 573 26.51 11.02 16.65
N PRO A 574 26.75 12.34 16.75
CA PRO A 574 27.03 13.17 15.58
C PRO A 574 28.33 12.77 14.88
N LEU A 575 28.24 12.49 13.58
CA LEU A 575 29.37 12.32 12.68
C LEU A 575 29.66 13.65 11.98
N GLU A 576 30.86 14.21 12.20
CA GLU A 576 31.30 15.47 11.59
C GLU A 576 32.10 15.25 10.31
N ILE A 577 31.69 15.93 9.24
CA ILE A 577 32.39 15.95 7.95
C ILE A 577 32.64 17.39 7.56
N SER A 578 33.91 17.76 7.36
CA SER A 578 34.34 19.13 7.06
C SER A 578 34.82 19.27 5.62
N GLY A 579 34.54 20.43 5.02
CA GLY A 579 35.02 20.80 3.70
C GLY A 579 36.55 20.95 3.69
N PRO A 580 37.17 20.97 2.49
CA PRO A 580 38.58 21.28 2.38
C PRO A 580 38.85 22.68 2.99
N LEU A 581 39.90 22.79 3.80
CA LEU A 581 40.38 24.07 4.29
C LEU A 581 40.73 24.93 3.08
N ASN A 582 40.06 26.08 2.95
CA ASN A 582 40.52 27.15 2.07
C ASN A 582 41.86 27.66 2.65
N LEU A 583 42.97 27.08 2.22
CA LEU A 583 44.28 27.69 2.45
C LEU A 583 44.34 28.98 1.60
N PRO A 584 44.75 30.11 2.19
CA PRO A 584 44.81 31.40 1.49
C PRO A 584 45.77 31.42 0.30
#